data_AF-A0A3D2SI38-F1
#
_entry.id   AF-A0A3D2SI38-F1
#
_cell.length_a   1.000
_cell.length_b   1.000
_cell.length_c   1.000
_cell.angle_alpha   90.00
_cell.angle_beta   90.00
_cell.angle_gamma   90.00
#
_symmetry.space_group_name_H-M   'P 1'
#
loop_
_entity.id
_entity.type
_entity.pdbx_description
1 polymer ?
#
loop_
_entity_poly.entity_id
_entity_poly.type
_entity_poly.pdbx_seq_one_letter_code
_entity_poly.pdbx_strand_id
1 'polypeptide(L)'
;MTINELKELLDNFLDRWTIENVQNLTLQEYVGLGNKDTFCQWVETKTRMLGSIKGMTSIKFGIYERKDPTKRPKNYKNDNQYSWLQGYGDNRKIAFENTKRDIIKIIQLSEVGKFPEIDNILLPDLFKWKVAFLYSNERLIPIYKRDVLFKIANHFGLKTNRHTTISEIQNVMMLNKPAHLNVYAFMRQLYDQFGDNEGKNEIVGSTTRKRQRRTTRRAANGRNTTTQTRTVTRSYVAEQKHNKIQEALLKLLSGKYGNENVVLEENYVDIKLIQPNYISFYEVKSSSYASECIKEALGQILLYSLNDTDKRPKKHIVVGQYPTTDNDKKYIDFLKQNLKLEFDYLNVEIE
;
A
#
# COMPACT_ATOMS: atom_id res chain seq x y z
N MET A 1 -2.11 2.53 18.27
CA MET A 1 -1.52 1.53 17.37
C MET A 1 -0.15 2.02 16.93
N THR A 2 0.90 1.22 17.15
CA THR A 2 2.25 1.48 16.63
C THR A 2 2.30 1.24 15.12
N ILE A 3 3.38 1.63 14.44
CA ILE A 3 3.54 1.37 13.00
C ILE A 3 3.56 -0.14 12.71
N ASN A 4 4.22 -0.92 13.57
CA ASN A 4 4.29 -2.37 13.41
C ASN A 4 2.91 -3.02 13.56
N GLU A 5 2.12 -2.58 14.54
CA GLU A 5 0.73 -3.07 14.70
C GLU A 5 -0.17 -2.69 13.51
N LEU A 6 0.10 -1.56 12.82
CA LEU A 6 -0.63 -1.19 11.60
C LEU A 6 -0.24 -2.10 10.43
N LYS A 7 1.05 -2.43 10.29
CA LYS A 7 1.53 -3.39 9.28
C LYS A 7 0.96 -4.78 9.52
N GLU A 8 1.04 -5.27 10.76
CA GLU A 8 0.45 -6.56 11.17
C GLU A 8 -1.07 -6.60 10.92
N LEU A 9 -1.79 -5.50 11.15
CA LEU A 9 -3.21 -5.42 10.81
C LEU A 9 -3.47 -5.52 9.30
N LEU A 10 -2.60 -4.93 8.47
CA LEU A 10 -2.68 -5.06 7.02
C LEU A 10 -2.37 -6.48 6.57
N ASP A 11 -1.32 -7.09 7.12
CA ASP A 11 -0.94 -8.47 6.83
C ASP A 11 -2.07 -9.45 7.17
N ASN A 12 -2.65 -9.34 8.37
CA ASN A 12 -3.82 -10.14 8.76
C ASN A 12 -5.02 -9.98 7.81
N PHE A 13 -5.23 -8.77 7.27
CA PHE A 13 -6.28 -8.54 6.28
C PHE A 13 -5.97 -9.28 4.96
N LEU A 14 -4.73 -9.17 4.48
CA LEU A 14 -4.32 -9.76 3.22
C LEU A 14 -4.20 -11.28 3.28
N ASP A 15 -3.85 -11.84 4.44
CA ASP A 15 -3.84 -13.29 4.68
C ASP A 15 -5.27 -13.86 4.70
N ARG A 16 -6.22 -13.12 5.28
CA ARG A 16 -7.65 -13.53 5.26
C ARG A 16 -8.25 -13.39 3.87
N TRP A 17 -7.93 -12.31 3.15
CA TRP A 17 -8.51 -11.95 1.87
C TRP A 17 -7.45 -11.90 0.78
N THR A 18 -6.79 -13.04 0.54
CA THR A 18 -5.95 -13.22 -0.64
C THR A 18 -6.77 -13.04 -1.93
N ILE A 19 -6.12 -12.77 -3.06
CA ILE A 19 -6.81 -12.67 -4.35
C ILE A 19 -7.62 -13.94 -4.67
N GLU A 20 -7.09 -15.11 -4.33
CA GLU A 20 -7.76 -16.41 -4.48
C GLU A 20 -9.02 -16.51 -3.60
N ASN A 21 -8.94 -16.10 -2.33
CA ASN A 21 -10.11 -16.06 -1.45
C ASN A 21 -11.16 -15.07 -1.97
N VAL A 22 -10.73 -13.93 -2.53
CA VAL A 22 -11.63 -12.94 -3.12
C VAL A 22 -12.30 -13.46 -4.40
N GLN A 23 -11.59 -14.23 -5.23
CA GLN A 23 -12.17 -14.89 -6.42
C GLN A 23 -13.29 -15.87 -6.05
N ASN A 24 -13.12 -16.58 -4.94
CA ASN A 24 -14.07 -17.57 -4.44
C ASN A 24 -15.12 -17.00 -3.46
N LEU A 25 -15.18 -15.68 -3.26
CA LEU A 25 -16.13 -15.04 -2.36
C LEU A 25 -17.58 -15.43 -2.68
N THR A 26 -18.29 -15.88 -1.64
CA THR A 26 -19.76 -15.93 -1.63
C THR A 26 -20.35 -14.59 -1.19
N LEU A 27 -21.64 -14.37 -1.49
CA LEU A 27 -22.33 -13.14 -1.08
C LEU A 27 -22.35 -12.96 0.44
N GLN A 28 -22.50 -14.06 1.19
CA GLN A 28 -22.55 -14.08 2.65
C GLN A 28 -21.19 -13.77 3.29
N GLU A 29 -20.10 -14.18 2.66
CA GLU A 29 -18.74 -13.81 3.07
C GLU A 29 -18.39 -12.38 2.64
N TYR A 30 -19.01 -11.88 1.58
CA TYR A 30 -18.81 -10.51 1.13
C TYR A 30 -19.47 -9.49 2.07
N VAL A 31 -20.75 -9.68 2.38
CA VAL A 31 -21.55 -8.77 3.20
C VAL A 31 -22.72 -9.51 3.87
N GLY A 32 -22.96 -9.25 5.15
CA GLY A 32 -24.07 -9.85 5.88
C GLY A 32 -24.29 -9.20 7.24
N LEU A 33 -25.54 -9.20 7.71
CA LEU A 33 -25.90 -8.65 9.01
C LEU A 33 -25.35 -9.53 10.15
N GLY A 34 -24.79 -8.89 11.18
CA GLY A 34 -24.28 -9.57 12.38
C GLY A 34 -22.96 -10.34 12.18
N ASN A 35 -22.62 -10.74 10.95
CA ASN A 35 -21.35 -11.39 10.65
C ASN A 35 -20.20 -10.36 10.65
N LYS A 36 -19.36 -10.41 11.67
CA LYS A 36 -18.19 -9.53 11.84
C LYS A 36 -16.96 -9.98 11.04
N ASP A 37 -17.02 -11.12 10.34
CA ASP A 37 -15.94 -11.68 9.54
C ASP A 37 -16.25 -11.69 8.03
N THR A 38 -16.97 -10.68 7.55
CA THR A 38 -17.17 -10.46 6.10
C THR A 38 -16.11 -9.55 5.51
N PHE A 39 -15.88 -9.63 4.20
CA PHE A 39 -14.96 -8.74 3.48
C PHE A 39 -15.29 -7.27 3.78
N CYS A 40 -16.57 -6.88 3.67
CA CYS A 40 -17.00 -5.51 3.97
C CYS A 40 -16.74 -5.10 5.44
N GLN A 41 -16.91 -6.01 6.41
CA GLN A 41 -16.60 -5.72 7.82
C GLN A 41 -15.09 -5.59 8.07
N TRP A 42 -14.27 -6.36 7.37
CA TRP A 42 -12.82 -6.19 7.40
C TRP A 42 -12.41 -4.83 6.84
N VAL A 43 -12.93 -4.46 5.68
CA VAL A 43 -12.64 -3.19 5.00
C VAL A 43 -13.12 -1.97 5.81
N GLU A 44 -14.30 -2.02 6.42
CA GLU A 44 -14.86 -0.90 7.18
C GLU A 44 -14.38 -0.82 8.63
N THR A 45 -14.42 -1.93 9.35
CA THR A 45 -14.32 -1.94 10.81
C THR A 45 -12.97 -2.44 11.29
N LYS A 46 -12.51 -3.60 10.83
CA LYS A 46 -11.24 -4.19 11.32
C LYS A 46 -10.03 -3.38 10.86
N THR A 47 -9.99 -2.98 9.60
CA THR A 47 -8.91 -2.15 9.03
C THR A 47 -9.14 -0.65 9.22
N ARG A 48 -10.03 -0.22 10.13
CA ARG A 48 -10.34 1.20 10.39
C ARG A 48 -9.10 2.04 10.68
N MET A 49 -8.14 1.47 11.41
CA MET A 49 -6.89 2.16 11.76
C MET A 49 -5.99 2.44 10.55
N LEU A 50 -6.24 1.74 9.42
CA LEU A 50 -5.56 1.92 8.14
C LEU A 50 -6.34 2.90 7.22
N GLY A 51 -7.05 3.86 7.81
CA GLY A 51 -7.92 4.83 7.14
C GLY A 51 -9.41 4.49 7.29
N SER A 52 -10.16 5.37 7.95
CA SER A 52 -11.58 5.17 8.26
C SER A 52 -12.46 5.39 7.03
N ILE A 53 -13.46 4.52 6.87
CA ILE A 53 -14.57 4.67 5.91
C ILE A 53 -15.94 4.59 6.61
N LYS A 54 -15.97 4.81 7.92
CA LYS A 54 -17.21 4.88 8.72
C LYS A 54 -17.99 6.17 8.43
N GLY A 55 -19.21 6.24 8.97
CA GLY A 55 -20.08 7.41 8.85
C GLY A 55 -21.04 7.38 7.65
N MET A 56 -20.91 6.40 6.76
CA MET A 56 -21.87 6.12 5.70
C MET A 56 -22.57 4.78 5.95
N THR A 57 -23.81 4.61 5.50
CA THR A 57 -24.51 3.32 5.55
C THR A 57 -23.82 2.28 4.65
N SER A 58 -24.27 1.02 4.70
CA SER A 58 -23.76 -0.08 3.86
C SER A 58 -23.92 0.14 2.35
N ILE A 59 -24.60 1.22 1.94
CA ILE A 59 -24.78 1.63 0.54
C ILE A 59 -23.46 1.78 -0.23
N LYS A 60 -22.36 2.06 0.47
CA LYS A 60 -21.01 2.21 -0.09
C LYS A 60 -20.41 0.90 -0.64
N PHE A 61 -20.96 -0.25 -0.26
CA PHE A 61 -20.45 -1.56 -0.69
C PHE A 61 -20.95 -1.95 -2.09
N GLY A 62 -21.84 -1.17 -2.71
CA GLY A 62 -22.36 -1.51 -4.05
C GLY A 62 -23.47 -2.56 -4.02
N ILE A 63 -23.36 -3.62 -3.21
CA ILE A 63 -24.45 -4.52 -2.80
C ILE A 63 -24.39 -4.77 -1.29
N TYR A 64 -25.55 -4.79 -0.61
CA TYR A 64 -25.62 -5.02 0.83
C TYR A 64 -26.97 -5.59 1.28
N GLU A 65 -26.94 -6.35 2.38
CA GLU A 65 -28.14 -6.81 3.08
C GLU A 65 -28.76 -5.66 3.89
N ARG A 66 -30.06 -5.40 3.70
CA ARG A 66 -30.75 -4.33 4.44
C ARG A 66 -31.08 -4.78 5.86
N LYS A 67 -30.70 -3.96 6.85
CA LYS A 67 -31.16 -4.14 8.24
C LYS A 67 -32.68 -4.10 8.37
N ASP A 68 -33.33 -3.24 7.58
CA ASP A 68 -34.78 -3.13 7.48
C ASP A 68 -35.20 -3.42 6.03
N PRO A 69 -35.81 -4.58 5.75
CA PRO A 69 -36.21 -4.98 4.40
C PRO A 69 -37.14 -3.99 3.69
N THR A 70 -37.90 -3.18 4.44
CA THR A 70 -38.86 -2.20 3.90
C THR A 70 -38.19 -0.93 3.39
N LYS A 71 -37.00 -0.58 3.90
CA LYS A 71 -36.27 0.64 3.55
C LYS A 71 -35.47 0.47 2.27
N ARG A 72 -36.16 0.60 1.14
CA ARG A 72 -35.55 0.50 -0.20
C ARG A 72 -34.93 1.84 -0.63
N PRO A 73 -33.59 1.94 -0.77
CA PRO A 73 -32.94 3.16 -1.25
C PRO A 73 -33.39 3.55 -2.66
N LYS A 74 -33.52 4.87 -2.90
CA LYS A 74 -33.74 5.43 -4.24
C LYS A 74 -32.50 5.20 -5.11
N ASN A 75 -32.69 5.03 -6.43
CA ASN A 75 -31.62 4.79 -7.42
C ASN A 75 -30.83 3.48 -7.25
N TYR A 76 -31.39 2.52 -6.52
CA TYR A 76 -30.85 1.18 -6.32
C TYR A 76 -31.89 0.14 -6.71
N LYS A 77 -31.44 -1.02 -7.17
CA LYS A 77 -32.30 -2.20 -7.32
C LYS A 77 -32.36 -2.96 -6.00
N ASN A 78 -33.46 -3.67 -5.79
CA ASN A 78 -33.76 -4.31 -4.52
C ASN A 78 -34.50 -5.61 -4.78
N ASP A 79 -34.16 -6.66 -4.03
CA ASP A 79 -35.05 -7.82 -3.84
C ASP A 79 -35.73 -7.73 -2.46
N ASN A 80 -36.18 -8.85 -1.90
CA ASN A 80 -36.77 -8.92 -0.57
C ASN A 80 -35.78 -8.61 0.58
N GLN A 81 -34.47 -8.75 0.39
CA GLN A 81 -33.45 -8.65 1.45
C GLN A 81 -32.28 -7.70 1.13
N TYR A 82 -31.81 -7.66 -0.12
CA TYR A 82 -30.59 -6.98 -0.58
C TYR A 82 -30.90 -5.79 -1.47
N SER A 83 -30.04 -4.77 -1.39
CA SER A 83 -30.04 -3.60 -2.26
C SER A 83 -28.71 -3.53 -3.01
N TRP A 84 -28.73 -3.16 -4.29
CA TRP A 84 -27.53 -3.03 -5.11
C TRP A 84 -27.59 -1.89 -6.14
N LEU A 85 -26.42 -1.45 -6.59
CA LEU A 85 -26.28 -0.45 -7.65
C LEU A 85 -27.02 -0.89 -8.91
N GLN A 86 -27.86 -0.02 -9.47
CA GLN A 86 -28.68 -0.34 -10.64
C GLN A 86 -27.86 -0.84 -11.84
N GLY A 87 -26.65 -0.30 -12.03
CA GLY A 87 -25.73 -0.70 -13.11
C GLY A 87 -25.10 -2.08 -12.96
N TYR A 88 -25.31 -2.79 -11.85
CA TYR A 88 -24.74 -4.11 -11.61
C TYR A 88 -25.66 -5.28 -11.97
N GLY A 89 -26.85 -5.01 -12.50
CA GLY A 89 -27.70 -6.02 -13.13
C GLY A 89 -29.04 -6.19 -12.44
N ASP A 90 -29.84 -7.12 -12.97
CA ASP A 90 -31.28 -7.16 -12.69
C ASP A 90 -31.67 -7.95 -11.46
N ASN A 91 -30.78 -8.80 -10.95
CA ASN A 91 -31.01 -9.59 -9.75
C ASN A 91 -29.76 -9.66 -8.87
N ARG A 92 -29.96 -10.08 -7.61
CA ARG A 92 -28.94 -10.18 -6.57
C ARG A 92 -27.70 -10.99 -7.00
N LYS A 93 -27.88 -12.10 -7.73
CA LYS A 93 -26.75 -12.95 -8.16
C LYS A 93 -25.88 -12.20 -9.16
N ILE A 94 -26.48 -11.64 -10.20
CA ILE A 94 -25.75 -10.87 -11.22
C ILE A 94 -25.07 -9.64 -10.59
N ALA A 95 -25.77 -8.95 -9.70
CA ALA A 95 -25.24 -7.80 -8.99
C ALA A 95 -24.02 -8.13 -8.12
N PHE A 96 -24.07 -9.24 -7.41
CA PHE A 96 -22.94 -9.71 -6.63
C PHE A 96 -21.75 -10.10 -7.52
N GLU A 97 -21.97 -10.88 -8.59
CA GLU A 97 -20.88 -11.27 -9.49
C GLU A 97 -20.21 -10.05 -10.15
N ASN A 98 -20.97 -9.04 -10.56
CA ASN A 98 -20.41 -7.80 -11.09
C ASN A 98 -19.65 -6.99 -10.03
N THR A 99 -20.16 -6.93 -8.79
CA THR A 99 -19.46 -6.30 -7.65
C THR A 99 -18.14 -7.02 -7.38
N LYS A 100 -18.15 -8.35 -7.30
CA LYS A 100 -16.96 -9.19 -7.07
C LYS A 100 -15.93 -9.00 -8.18
N ARG A 101 -16.36 -9.00 -9.43
CA ARG A 101 -15.50 -8.72 -10.59
C ARG A 101 -14.81 -7.36 -10.47
N ASP A 102 -15.55 -6.31 -10.09
CA ASP A 102 -14.99 -4.97 -9.93
C ASP A 102 -14.00 -4.91 -8.75
N ILE A 103 -14.25 -5.62 -7.64
CA ILE A 103 -13.30 -5.75 -6.53
C ILE A 103 -12.01 -6.43 -6.99
N ILE A 104 -12.11 -7.56 -7.68
CA ILE A 104 -10.95 -8.29 -8.23
C ILE A 104 -10.14 -7.36 -9.15
N LYS A 105 -10.83 -6.61 -10.02
CA LYS A 105 -10.18 -5.62 -10.89
C LYS A 105 -9.46 -4.53 -10.10
N ILE A 106 -10.06 -4.00 -9.04
CA ILE A 106 -9.42 -3.01 -8.15
C ILE A 106 -8.15 -3.59 -7.53
N ILE A 107 -8.19 -4.83 -7.05
CA ILE A 107 -7.04 -5.50 -6.44
C ILE A 107 -5.89 -5.59 -7.45
N GLN A 108 -6.16 -6.18 -8.61
CA GLN A 108 -5.16 -6.36 -9.68
C GLN A 108 -4.54 -5.02 -10.11
N LEU A 109 -5.36 -4.00 -10.34
CA LEU A 109 -4.88 -2.66 -10.70
C LEU A 109 -4.05 -2.02 -9.59
N SER A 110 -4.37 -2.30 -8.33
CA SER A 110 -3.66 -1.73 -7.17
C SER A 110 -2.29 -2.39 -6.97
N GLU A 111 -2.17 -3.69 -7.23
CA GLU A 111 -0.91 -4.44 -7.12
C GLU A 111 0.14 -4.01 -8.13
N VAL A 112 -0.30 -3.68 -9.36
CA VAL A 112 0.58 -3.15 -10.43
C VAL A 112 0.63 -1.62 -10.48
N GLY A 113 -0.15 -0.94 -9.62
CA GLY A 113 -0.13 0.51 -9.51
C GLY A 113 -0.80 1.29 -10.65
N LYS A 114 -1.71 0.65 -11.41
CA LYS A 114 -2.54 1.27 -12.46
C LYS A 114 -3.74 2.01 -11.88
N PHE A 115 -3.48 2.94 -10.97
CA PHE A 115 -4.51 3.67 -10.22
C PHE A 115 -5.47 4.50 -11.09
N PRO A 116 -5.08 5.13 -12.22
CA PRO A 116 -6.02 5.86 -13.07
C PRO A 116 -7.17 5.01 -13.60
N GLU A 117 -6.95 3.71 -13.81
CA GLU A 117 -8.00 2.80 -14.29
C GLU A 117 -9.06 2.52 -13.23
N ILE A 118 -8.74 2.70 -11.95
CA ILE A 118 -9.66 2.50 -10.82
C ILE A 118 -10.76 3.58 -10.84
N ASP A 119 -10.48 4.81 -11.30
CA ASP A 119 -11.49 5.87 -11.33
C ASP A 119 -12.73 5.47 -12.15
N ASN A 120 -12.53 4.68 -13.21
CA ASN A 120 -13.59 4.23 -14.13
C ASN A 120 -14.49 3.11 -13.56
N ILE A 121 -14.19 2.58 -12.38
CA ILE A 121 -14.97 1.52 -11.76
C ILE A 121 -16.16 2.12 -11.01
N LEU A 122 -17.35 1.56 -11.25
CA LEU A 122 -18.65 2.10 -10.80
C LEU A 122 -18.83 2.09 -9.27
N LEU A 123 -18.08 1.25 -8.55
CA LEU A 123 -18.15 1.15 -7.08
C LEU A 123 -17.99 2.53 -6.43
N PRO A 124 -18.69 2.80 -5.30
CA PRO A 124 -18.59 4.06 -4.59
C PRO A 124 -17.15 4.36 -4.17
N ASP A 125 -16.68 5.58 -4.46
CA ASP A 125 -15.28 5.98 -4.33
C ASP A 125 -14.66 5.63 -2.96
N LEU A 126 -15.40 5.87 -1.88
CA LEU A 126 -14.92 5.66 -0.52
C LEU A 126 -14.62 4.17 -0.23
N PHE A 127 -15.41 3.23 -0.76
CA PHE A 127 -15.11 1.81 -0.64
C PHE A 127 -14.04 1.37 -1.64
N LYS A 128 -14.19 1.79 -2.90
CA LYS A 128 -13.27 1.51 -4.01
C LYS A 128 -11.81 1.85 -3.66
N TRP A 129 -11.55 3.07 -3.20
CA TRP A 129 -10.21 3.54 -2.89
C TRP A 129 -9.66 2.99 -1.57
N LYS A 130 -10.53 2.59 -0.64
CA LYS A 130 -10.10 1.86 0.56
C LYS A 130 -9.62 0.46 0.22
N VAL A 131 -10.35 -0.27 -0.64
CA VAL A 131 -9.89 -1.56 -1.17
C VAL A 131 -8.58 -1.36 -1.93
N ALA A 132 -8.51 -0.36 -2.80
CA ALA A 132 -7.28 -0.06 -3.54
C ALA A 132 -6.08 0.15 -2.61
N PHE A 133 -6.23 0.95 -1.56
CA PHE A 133 -5.17 1.15 -0.57
C PHE A 133 -4.69 -0.17 0.06
N LEU A 134 -5.62 -1.02 0.51
CA LEU A 134 -5.28 -2.27 1.20
C LEU A 134 -4.43 -3.21 0.32
N TYR A 135 -4.64 -3.22 -1.00
CA TYR A 135 -3.86 -4.05 -1.92
C TYR A 135 -2.69 -3.30 -2.61
N SER A 136 -2.59 -1.98 -2.44
CA SER A 136 -1.56 -1.14 -3.09
C SER A 136 -0.15 -1.26 -2.49
N ASN A 137 0.09 -2.20 -1.57
CA ASN A 137 1.36 -2.30 -0.85
C ASN A 137 1.72 -1.03 -0.05
N GLU A 138 0.73 -0.38 0.54
CA GLU A 138 0.92 0.92 1.22
C GLU A 138 1.49 2.01 0.28
N ARG A 139 1.21 1.94 -1.03
CA ARG A 139 1.63 2.99 -1.98
C ARG A 139 0.68 4.19 -1.92
N LEU A 140 -0.62 3.95 -1.90
CA LEU A 140 -1.64 4.99 -1.78
C LEU A 140 -1.68 5.60 -0.37
N ILE A 141 -2.11 6.86 -0.25
CA ILE A 141 -2.29 7.52 1.05
C ILE A 141 -3.76 7.34 1.49
N PRO A 142 -4.05 6.70 2.65
CA PRO A 142 -5.40 6.24 3.02
C PRO A 142 -6.33 7.38 3.49
N ILE A 143 -6.68 8.28 2.57
CA ILE A 143 -7.60 9.42 2.72
C ILE A 143 -8.68 9.30 1.65
N TYR A 144 -9.96 9.35 2.05
CA TYR A 144 -11.08 9.04 1.14
C TYR A 144 -12.17 10.12 1.10
N LYS A 145 -12.16 11.08 2.04
CA LYS A 145 -13.13 12.17 2.05
C LYS A 145 -12.83 13.15 0.92
N ARG A 146 -13.77 13.35 0.00
CA ARG A 146 -13.56 14.13 -1.23
C ARG A 146 -13.17 15.59 -0.95
N ASP A 147 -13.81 16.23 0.03
CA ASP A 147 -13.50 17.61 0.40
C ASP A 147 -12.07 17.73 0.98
N VAL A 148 -11.64 16.78 1.79
CA VAL A 148 -10.27 16.71 2.34
C VAL A 148 -9.25 16.47 1.23
N LEU A 149 -9.53 15.53 0.32
CA LEU A 149 -8.70 15.27 -0.84
C LEU A 149 -8.53 16.52 -1.71
N PHE A 150 -9.60 17.29 -1.92
CA PHE A 150 -9.55 18.52 -2.72
C PHE A 150 -8.71 19.61 -2.02
N LYS A 151 -8.85 19.78 -0.70
CA LYS A 151 -8.00 20.69 0.09
C LYS A 151 -6.52 20.32 -0.04
N ILE A 152 -6.19 19.03 0.06
CA ILE A 152 -4.82 18.51 -0.08
C ILE A 152 -4.27 18.74 -1.50
N ALA A 153 -5.07 18.43 -2.52
CA ALA A 153 -4.70 18.63 -3.92
C ALA A 153 -4.31 20.09 -4.20
N ASN A 154 -5.15 21.04 -3.79
CA ASN A 154 -4.88 22.46 -3.97
C ASN A 154 -3.62 22.91 -3.20
N HIS A 155 -3.38 22.38 -2.00
CA HIS A 155 -2.16 22.66 -1.24
C HIS A 155 -0.89 22.27 -2.00
N PHE A 156 -0.92 21.12 -2.69
CA PHE A 156 0.19 20.66 -3.52
C PHE A 156 0.17 21.23 -4.95
N GLY A 157 -0.63 22.26 -5.21
CA GLY A 157 -0.65 23.00 -6.49
C GLY A 157 -1.51 22.37 -7.59
N LEU A 158 -2.23 21.27 -7.32
CA LEU A 158 -3.18 20.70 -8.28
C LEU A 158 -4.50 21.49 -8.23
N LYS A 159 -4.80 22.23 -9.30
CA LYS A 159 -6.08 22.96 -9.44
C LYS A 159 -7.23 21.96 -9.59
N THR A 160 -8.08 21.87 -8.57
CA THR A 160 -9.19 20.91 -8.57
C THR A 160 -10.46 21.47 -9.21
N ASN A 161 -11.21 20.60 -9.90
CA ASN A 161 -12.58 20.86 -10.34
C ASN A 161 -13.45 19.59 -10.16
N ARG A 162 -14.73 19.63 -10.57
CA ARG A 162 -15.65 18.51 -10.38
C ARG A 162 -15.22 17.20 -11.06
N HIS A 163 -14.42 17.29 -12.12
CA HIS A 163 -13.88 16.17 -12.91
C HIS A 163 -12.53 15.66 -12.41
N THR A 164 -11.88 16.36 -11.47
CA THR A 164 -10.63 15.89 -10.88
C THR A 164 -10.85 14.51 -10.25
N THR A 165 -10.02 13.56 -10.68
CA THR A 165 -10.13 12.17 -10.29
C THR A 165 -9.39 11.93 -8.97
N ILE A 166 -9.67 10.82 -8.30
CA ILE A 166 -8.99 10.52 -7.04
C ILE A 166 -7.56 10.03 -7.32
N SER A 167 -7.32 9.33 -8.43
CA SER A 167 -5.96 8.92 -8.82
C SER A 167 -5.03 10.10 -9.04
N GLU A 168 -5.50 11.21 -9.64
CA GLU A 168 -4.72 12.44 -9.81
C GLU A 168 -4.27 13.00 -8.45
N ILE A 169 -5.20 13.07 -7.50
CA ILE A 169 -4.93 13.57 -6.15
C ILE A 169 -3.98 12.62 -5.40
N GLN A 170 -4.21 11.30 -5.50
CA GLN A 170 -3.34 10.28 -4.92
C GLN A 170 -1.92 10.36 -5.48
N ASN A 171 -1.76 10.55 -6.79
CA ASN A 171 -0.45 10.74 -7.42
C ASN A 171 0.30 11.93 -6.83
N VAL A 172 -0.36 13.07 -6.68
CA VAL A 172 0.23 14.26 -6.07
C VAL A 172 0.63 14.01 -4.60
N MET A 173 -0.22 13.32 -3.83
CA MET A 173 0.13 12.95 -2.45
C MET A 173 1.34 12.00 -2.38
N MET A 174 1.40 10.99 -3.26
CA MET A 174 2.53 10.04 -3.31
C MET A 174 3.85 10.74 -3.65
N LEU A 175 3.85 11.61 -4.66
CA LEU A 175 5.03 12.38 -5.06
C LEU A 175 5.52 13.32 -3.95
N ASN A 176 4.61 13.84 -3.13
CA ASN A 176 4.93 14.75 -2.02
C ASN A 176 5.15 14.05 -0.69
N LYS A 177 5.05 12.72 -0.62
CA LYS A 177 5.29 11.97 0.62
C LYS A 177 6.77 12.11 1.04
N PRO A 178 7.06 12.63 2.25
CA PRO A 178 8.44 12.73 2.72
C PRO A 178 9.07 11.35 2.94
N ALA A 179 10.35 11.20 2.60
CA ALA A 179 11.11 9.97 2.76
C ALA A 179 11.22 9.52 4.23
N HIS A 180 11.18 10.44 5.20
CA HIS A 180 11.30 10.11 6.63
C HIS A 180 9.99 9.68 7.30
N LEU A 181 8.85 9.78 6.62
CA LEU A 181 7.54 9.39 7.13
C LEU A 181 7.08 8.11 6.44
N ASN A 182 6.45 7.19 7.17
CA ASN A 182 5.64 6.16 6.54
C ASN A 182 4.27 6.72 6.10
N VAL A 183 3.52 5.94 5.33
CA VAL A 183 2.22 6.35 4.78
C VAL A 183 1.22 6.74 5.86
N TYR A 184 1.13 6.03 6.99
CA TYR A 184 0.20 6.39 8.06
C TYR A 184 0.59 7.67 8.78
N ALA A 185 1.89 7.92 8.97
CA ALA A 185 2.38 9.16 9.56
C ALA A 185 2.08 10.35 8.64
N PHE A 186 2.27 10.19 7.33
CA PHE A 186 1.95 11.21 6.35
C PHE A 186 0.44 11.44 6.23
N MET A 187 -0.37 10.37 6.19
CA MET A 187 -1.83 10.46 6.27
C MET A 187 -2.28 11.29 7.48
N ARG A 188 -1.72 11.02 8.67
CA ARG A 188 -2.03 11.79 9.89
C ARG A 188 -1.66 13.26 9.75
N GLN A 189 -0.48 13.56 9.23
CA GLN A 189 -0.05 14.94 9.01
C GLN A 189 -1.01 15.70 8.09
N LEU A 190 -1.42 15.08 6.97
CA LEU A 190 -2.37 15.67 6.04
C LEU A 190 -3.74 15.88 6.70
N TYR A 191 -4.25 14.90 7.44
CA TYR A 191 -5.54 15.04 8.12
C TYR A 191 -5.51 16.06 9.26
N ASP A 192 -4.41 16.18 10.00
CA ASP A 192 -4.24 17.21 11.03
C ASP A 192 -4.33 18.62 10.43
N GLN A 193 -3.85 18.78 9.20
CA GLN A 193 -3.83 20.05 8.48
C GLN A 193 -5.14 20.35 7.73
N PHE A 194 -5.71 19.38 7.03
CA PHE A 194 -6.82 19.59 6.08
C PHE A 194 -8.14 18.94 6.49
N GLY A 195 -8.12 18.01 7.43
CA GLY A 195 -9.30 17.31 7.91
C GLY A 195 -10.13 18.14 8.87
N ASP A 196 -11.43 17.81 8.97
CA ASP A 196 -12.33 18.45 9.92
C ASP A 196 -12.14 17.90 11.34
N ASN A 197 -12.57 18.66 12.36
CA ASN A 197 -12.35 18.34 13.77
C ASN A 197 -12.90 16.95 14.19
N GLU A 198 -14.00 16.48 13.58
CA GLU A 198 -14.54 15.14 13.84
C GLU A 198 -13.63 14.03 13.27
N GLY A 199 -13.09 14.22 12.05
CA GLY A 199 -12.19 13.26 11.41
C GLY A 199 -10.85 13.10 12.12
N LYS A 200 -10.38 14.15 12.80
CA LYS A 200 -9.15 14.10 13.63
C LYS A 200 -9.29 13.13 14.80
N ASN A 201 -10.47 13.03 15.41
CA ASN A 201 -10.72 12.11 16.51
C ASN A 201 -10.86 10.64 16.06
N GLU A 202 -11.29 10.38 14.82
CA GLU A 202 -11.43 9.00 14.31
C GLU A 202 -10.08 8.34 13.97
N ILE A 203 -9.10 9.13 13.51
CA ILE A 203 -7.74 8.65 13.20
C ILE A 203 -6.93 8.44 14.48
N VAL A 204 -7.25 9.20 15.53
CA VAL A 204 -6.69 9.13 16.87
C VAL A 204 -7.62 8.28 17.73
N GLY A 205 -7.59 6.96 17.56
CA GLY A 205 -8.20 6.04 18.53
C GLY A 205 -7.85 6.52 19.94
N SER A 206 -8.88 6.88 20.72
CA SER A 206 -8.81 7.72 21.92
C SER A 206 -7.51 7.58 22.70
N THR A 207 -6.59 8.54 22.52
CA THR A 207 -5.50 8.78 23.48
C THR A 207 -5.35 10.28 23.67
N THR A 208 -5.95 10.75 24.77
CA THR A 208 -5.58 11.90 25.61
C THR A 208 -5.09 13.20 24.94
N ARG A 209 -5.98 14.20 24.98
CA ARG A 209 -5.79 15.67 25.07
C ARG A 209 -4.67 16.34 24.25
N LYS A 210 -5.13 17.23 23.37
CA LYS A 210 -4.45 18.38 22.74
C LYS A 210 -3.12 18.79 23.41
N ARG A 211 -2.00 18.51 22.73
CA ARG A 211 -0.81 19.37 22.80
C ARG A 211 -0.34 19.62 21.37
N GLN A 212 -0.19 20.89 21.00
CA GLN A 212 0.46 21.33 19.76
C GLN A 212 1.75 20.52 19.55
N ARG A 213 1.81 19.73 18.48
CA ARG A 213 3.00 18.92 18.17
C ARG A 213 4.03 19.80 17.47
N ARG A 214 5.12 20.07 18.18
CA ARG A 214 6.41 20.50 17.64
C ARG A 214 6.95 19.41 16.71
N THR A 215 7.58 19.82 15.61
CA THR A 215 8.27 18.99 14.60
C THR A 215 9.53 18.30 15.14
N THR A 216 9.90 18.54 16.40
CA THR A 216 11.03 17.91 17.08
C THR A 216 10.53 17.01 18.22
N ARG A 217 10.80 15.70 18.13
CA ARG A 217 10.64 14.79 19.28
C ARG A 217 11.78 15.11 20.28
N ARG A 218 11.44 15.39 21.54
CA ARG A 218 12.43 15.40 22.63
C ARG A 218 13.03 14.01 22.78
N ALA A 219 14.34 13.93 23.03
CA ALA A 219 15.03 12.70 23.37
C ALA A 219 14.30 12.01 24.55
N ALA A 220 14.13 10.69 24.47
CA ALA A 220 13.49 9.92 25.52
C ALA A 220 14.49 9.65 26.65
N ASN A 221 14.13 10.02 27.89
CA ASN A 221 14.95 9.79 29.09
C ASN A 221 14.78 8.37 29.68
N GLY A 222 14.08 7.47 28.96
CA GLY A 222 13.86 6.09 29.37
C GLY A 222 13.15 5.30 28.27
N ARG A 223 13.47 4.02 28.15
CA ARG A 223 12.82 3.07 27.25
C ARG A 223 12.09 2.02 28.07
N ASN A 224 10.97 1.52 27.55
CA ASN A 224 10.34 0.34 28.12
C ASN A 224 11.29 -0.85 27.93
N THR A 225 11.74 -1.46 29.02
CA THR A 225 12.67 -2.61 29.04
C THR A 225 11.97 -3.95 29.11
N THR A 226 10.62 -3.98 29.15
CA THR A 226 9.86 -5.24 29.15
C THR A 226 10.05 -5.96 27.82
N THR A 227 10.34 -7.27 27.90
CA THR A 227 10.45 -8.16 26.74
C THR A 227 9.17 -8.09 25.90
N GLN A 228 9.32 -7.72 24.63
CA GLN A 228 8.26 -7.83 23.64
C GLN A 228 8.65 -8.93 22.66
N THR A 229 7.91 -10.05 22.67
CA THR A 229 8.03 -11.06 21.63
C THR A 229 7.43 -10.49 20.35
N ARG A 230 8.28 -10.13 19.40
CA ARG A 230 7.86 -9.75 18.06
C ARG A 230 8.09 -10.95 17.15
N THR A 231 7.07 -11.38 16.44
CA THR A 231 7.25 -12.29 15.31
C THR A 231 7.97 -11.48 14.22
N VAL A 232 9.27 -11.73 14.04
CA VAL A 232 10.12 -11.02 13.06
C VAL A 232 9.96 -11.62 11.64
N THR A 233 8.98 -12.51 11.45
CA THR A 233 8.73 -13.13 10.15
C THR A 233 8.18 -12.08 9.18
N ARG A 234 8.80 -11.99 8.00
CA ARG A 234 8.29 -11.21 6.87
C ARG A 234 6.86 -11.69 6.58
N SER A 235 5.92 -10.78 6.31
CA SER A 235 4.56 -11.21 5.98
C SER A 235 4.53 -12.00 4.67
N TYR A 236 3.61 -12.95 4.56
CA TYR A 236 3.46 -13.81 3.37
C TYR A 236 3.34 -12.97 2.08
N VAL A 237 2.62 -11.86 2.13
CA VAL A 237 2.49 -10.95 0.99
C VAL A 237 3.79 -10.23 0.65
N ALA A 238 4.53 -9.77 1.66
CA ALA A 238 5.80 -9.10 1.44
C ALA A 238 6.87 -10.05 0.88
N GLU A 239 6.83 -11.33 1.24
CA GLU A 239 7.65 -12.40 0.71
C GLU A 239 7.28 -12.72 -0.75
N GLN A 240 5.99 -12.96 -1.05
CA GLN A 240 5.55 -13.16 -2.43
C GLN A 240 5.95 -12.03 -3.37
N LYS A 241 5.83 -10.77 -2.93
CA LYS A 241 6.23 -9.61 -3.75
C LYS A 241 7.73 -9.54 -3.97
N HIS A 242 8.53 -9.84 -2.95
CA HIS A 242 9.98 -9.90 -3.08
C HIS A 242 10.38 -10.94 -4.14
N ASN A 243 9.81 -12.15 -4.06
CA ASN A 243 10.05 -13.21 -5.03
C ASN A 243 9.67 -12.80 -6.47
N LYS A 244 8.50 -12.17 -6.66
CA LYS A 244 8.08 -11.67 -7.99
C LYS A 244 9.04 -10.63 -8.57
N ILE A 245 9.53 -9.70 -7.75
CA ILE A 245 10.50 -8.68 -8.19
C ILE A 245 11.85 -9.36 -8.53
N GLN A 246 12.28 -10.32 -7.74
CA GLN A 246 13.51 -11.08 -7.95
C GLN A 246 13.45 -11.90 -9.25
N GLU A 247 12.35 -12.60 -9.53
CA GLU A 247 12.15 -13.33 -10.78
C GLU A 247 12.16 -12.39 -12.01
N ALA A 248 11.46 -11.25 -11.91
CA ALA A 248 11.44 -10.25 -12.98
C ALA A 248 12.85 -9.68 -13.24
N LEU A 249 13.62 -9.41 -12.18
CA LEU A 249 15.00 -8.96 -12.29
C LEU A 249 15.90 -10.02 -12.91
N LEU A 250 15.77 -11.28 -12.50
CA LEU A 250 16.51 -12.41 -13.07
C LEU A 250 16.28 -12.49 -14.58
N LYS A 251 15.01 -12.48 -15.02
CA LYS A 251 14.64 -12.50 -16.45
C LYS A 251 15.26 -11.32 -17.22
N LEU A 252 15.22 -10.12 -16.63
CA LEU A 252 15.81 -8.91 -17.22
C LEU A 252 17.32 -9.03 -17.39
N LEU A 253 18.03 -9.47 -16.34
CA LEU A 253 19.48 -9.59 -16.35
C LEU A 253 19.95 -10.73 -17.27
N SER A 254 19.32 -11.89 -17.18
CA SER A 254 19.59 -13.05 -18.03
C SER A 254 19.40 -12.74 -19.50
N GLY A 255 18.31 -12.06 -19.87
CA GLY A 255 18.06 -11.66 -21.26
C GLY A 255 19.10 -10.67 -21.81
N LYS A 256 19.73 -9.88 -20.93
CA LYS A 256 20.72 -8.87 -21.33
C LYS A 256 22.16 -9.38 -21.30
N TYR A 257 22.50 -10.25 -20.36
CA TYR A 257 23.89 -10.63 -20.07
C TYR A 257 24.16 -12.14 -20.21
N GLY A 258 23.16 -12.96 -20.52
CA GLY A 258 23.29 -14.42 -20.57
C GLY A 258 23.07 -15.06 -19.19
N ASN A 259 22.48 -16.25 -19.18
CA ASN A 259 22.12 -16.98 -17.95
C ASN A 259 23.34 -17.37 -17.13
N GLU A 260 24.44 -17.72 -17.80
CA GLU A 260 25.71 -18.14 -17.19
C GLU A 260 26.39 -17.03 -16.38
N ASN A 261 25.99 -15.77 -16.59
CA ASN A 261 26.55 -14.60 -15.93
C ASN A 261 25.69 -14.12 -14.75
N VAL A 262 24.54 -14.73 -14.49
CA VAL A 262 23.60 -14.32 -13.44
C VAL A 262 23.42 -15.44 -12.42
N VAL A 263 23.77 -15.17 -11.18
CA VAL A 263 23.70 -16.12 -10.07
C VAL A 263 22.61 -15.67 -9.09
N LEU A 264 21.67 -16.56 -8.78
CA LEU A 264 20.55 -16.34 -7.87
C LEU A 264 20.88 -16.94 -6.50
N GLU A 265 20.66 -16.18 -5.42
CA GLU A 265 20.70 -16.66 -4.02
C GLU A 265 22.02 -17.32 -3.56
N GLU A 266 23.15 -16.98 -4.18
CA GLU A 266 24.47 -17.42 -3.72
C GLU A 266 24.91 -16.58 -2.51
N ASN A 267 25.28 -17.24 -1.41
CA ASN A 267 25.77 -16.61 -0.18
C ASN A 267 24.83 -15.53 0.39
N TYR A 268 23.51 -15.79 0.35
CA TYR A 268 22.46 -14.89 0.84
C TYR A 268 22.30 -13.58 0.04
N VAL A 269 22.98 -13.44 -1.10
CA VAL A 269 22.75 -12.35 -2.06
C VAL A 269 21.55 -12.69 -2.93
N ASP A 270 20.55 -11.81 -3.02
CA ASP A 270 19.38 -12.04 -3.88
C ASP A 270 19.82 -12.35 -5.34
N ILE A 271 20.57 -11.45 -5.99
CA ILE A 271 21.17 -11.71 -7.32
C ILE A 271 22.60 -11.14 -7.43
N LYS A 272 23.50 -11.91 -8.04
CA LYS A 272 24.86 -11.51 -8.40
C LYS A 272 25.03 -11.59 -9.92
N LEU A 273 25.46 -10.49 -10.54
CA LEU A 273 25.84 -10.42 -11.95
C LEU A 273 27.36 -10.41 -12.08
N ILE A 274 27.88 -11.38 -12.82
CA ILE A 274 29.31 -11.57 -13.08
C ILE A 274 29.64 -10.99 -14.44
N GLN A 275 30.62 -10.07 -14.49
CA GLN A 275 31.09 -9.45 -15.74
C GLN A 275 32.62 -9.49 -15.79
N PRO A 276 33.26 -9.43 -16.98
CA PRO A 276 34.71 -9.58 -17.09
C PRO A 276 35.52 -8.62 -16.20
N ASN A 277 35.03 -7.40 -15.99
CA ASN A 277 35.73 -6.33 -15.29
C ASN A 277 35.02 -5.84 -14.00
N TYR A 278 33.86 -6.36 -13.63
CA TYR A 278 33.17 -6.00 -12.39
C TYR A 278 32.22 -7.12 -11.93
N ILE A 279 31.80 -7.06 -10.66
CA ILE A 279 30.66 -7.80 -10.14
C ILE A 279 29.60 -6.80 -9.70
N SER A 280 28.33 -7.11 -9.93
CA SER A 280 27.21 -6.35 -9.38
C SER A 280 26.42 -7.20 -8.41
N PHE A 281 26.22 -6.70 -7.20
CA PHE A 281 25.27 -7.25 -6.25
C PHE A 281 23.94 -6.53 -6.40
N TYR A 282 22.86 -7.28 -6.39
CA TYR A 282 21.50 -6.77 -6.39
C TYR A 282 20.81 -7.23 -5.11
N GLU A 283 20.22 -6.28 -4.39
CA GLU A 283 19.45 -6.52 -3.17
C GLU A 283 18.01 -6.06 -3.38
N VAL A 284 17.07 -7.01 -3.39
CA VAL A 284 15.67 -6.78 -3.70
C VAL A 284 14.89 -6.46 -2.42
N LYS A 285 14.01 -5.45 -2.49
CA LYS A 285 13.08 -5.10 -1.42
C LYS A 285 11.67 -4.89 -1.96
N SER A 286 10.68 -5.34 -1.19
CA SER A 286 9.26 -5.27 -1.52
C SER A 286 8.57 -3.99 -1.02
N SER A 287 9.32 -3.04 -0.46
CA SER A 287 8.78 -1.74 -0.04
C SER A 287 8.34 -0.88 -1.24
N SER A 288 7.26 -0.11 -1.07
CA SER A 288 6.67 0.68 -2.18
C SER A 288 7.43 1.95 -2.57
N TYR A 289 8.39 2.38 -1.75
CA TYR A 289 9.15 3.62 -1.96
C TYR A 289 10.63 3.29 -1.96
N ALA A 290 11.37 3.82 -2.94
CA ALA A 290 12.79 3.55 -3.12
C ALA A 290 13.61 3.92 -1.86
N SER A 291 13.25 5.03 -1.19
CA SER A 291 13.89 5.43 0.06
C SER A 291 13.76 4.40 1.18
N GLU A 292 12.65 3.66 1.27
CA GLU A 292 12.49 2.56 2.23
C GLU A 292 13.29 1.33 1.80
N CYS A 293 13.27 0.95 0.51
CA CYS A 293 14.11 -0.13 -0.01
C CYS A 293 15.58 0.09 0.34
N ILE A 294 16.08 1.31 0.17
CA ILE A 294 17.48 1.65 0.44
C ILE A 294 17.80 1.57 1.93
N LYS A 295 16.91 2.03 2.81
CA LYS A 295 17.08 1.90 4.27
C LYS A 295 17.19 0.44 4.71
N GLU A 296 16.43 -0.44 4.07
CA GLU A 296 16.39 -1.88 4.39
C GLU A 296 17.58 -2.64 3.78
N ALA A 297 18.02 -2.25 2.59
CA ALA A 297 18.99 -2.99 1.78
C ALA A 297 20.47 -2.62 2.02
N LEU A 298 20.76 -1.34 2.27
CA LEU A 298 22.13 -0.83 2.14
C LEU A 298 23.14 -1.51 3.08
N GLY A 299 22.73 -1.84 4.31
CA GLY A 299 23.59 -2.57 5.24
C GLY A 299 23.88 -4.01 4.79
N GLN A 300 22.90 -4.68 4.21
CA GLN A 300 22.99 -6.07 3.75
C GLN A 300 23.92 -6.17 2.54
N ILE A 301 23.67 -5.34 1.52
CA ILE A 301 24.45 -5.39 0.27
C ILE A 301 25.94 -5.06 0.47
N LEU A 302 26.26 -4.17 1.42
CA LEU A 302 27.64 -3.85 1.78
C LEU A 302 28.31 -4.99 2.54
N LEU A 303 27.57 -5.70 3.41
CA LEU A 303 28.07 -6.88 4.11
C LEU A 303 28.41 -8.00 3.11
N TYR A 304 27.58 -8.20 2.09
CA TYR A 304 27.87 -9.18 1.04
C TYR A 304 29.13 -8.82 0.26
N SER A 305 29.27 -7.55 -0.13
CA SER A 305 30.47 -7.08 -0.81
C SER A 305 31.74 -7.21 0.03
N LEU A 306 31.66 -7.06 1.36
CA LEU A 306 32.80 -7.22 2.25
C LEU A 306 33.28 -8.68 2.31
N ASN A 307 32.35 -9.63 2.27
CA ASN A 307 32.63 -11.05 2.43
C ASN A 307 32.92 -11.78 1.11
N ASP A 308 32.73 -11.12 -0.04
CA ASP A 308 33.00 -11.69 -1.36
C ASP A 308 34.50 -11.72 -1.66
N THR A 309 34.99 -12.88 -2.13
CA THR A 309 36.43 -13.12 -2.33
C THR A 309 36.95 -12.67 -3.69
N ASP A 310 36.06 -12.31 -4.62
CA ASP A 310 36.45 -11.92 -5.96
C ASP A 310 37.07 -10.51 -5.98
N LYS A 311 38.17 -10.31 -6.71
CA LYS A 311 38.96 -9.07 -6.68
C LYS A 311 38.43 -7.97 -7.61
N ARG A 312 37.44 -8.25 -8.47
CA ARG A 312 36.87 -7.27 -9.39
C ARG A 312 36.14 -6.17 -8.61
N PRO A 313 36.09 -4.94 -9.12
CA PRO A 313 35.25 -3.87 -8.58
C PRO A 313 33.80 -4.31 -8.35
N LYS A 314 33.22 -3.90 -7.22
CA LYS A 314 31.85 -4.26 -6.82
C LYS A 314 30.91 -3.09 -7.05
N LYS A 315 29.79 -3.35 -7.70
CA LYS A 315 28.67 -2.42 -7.82
C LYS A 315 27.55 -2.88 -6.90
N HIS A 316 26.91 -1.95 -6.21
CA HIS A 316 25.80 -2.22 -5.30
C HIS A 316 24.52 -1.65 -5.90
N ILE A 317 23.53 -2.50 -6.15
CA ILE A 317 22.24 -2.06 -6.71
C ILE A 317 21.14 -2.49 -5.76
N VAL A 318 20.41 -1.52 -5.22
CA VAL A 318 19.16 -1.78 -4.50
C VAL A 318 18.03 -1.85 -5.52
N VAL A 319 17.19 -2.86 -5.42
CA VAL A 319 16.09 -3.09 -6.36
C VAL A 319 14.75 -2.97 -5.64
N GLY A 320 13.83 -2.24 -6.24
CA GLY A 320 12.43 -2.18 -5.81
C GLY A 320 11.48 -2.23 -7.01
N GLN A 321 10.17 -2.28 -6.76
CA GLN A 321 9.19 -2.38 -7.83
C GLN A 321 9.02 -1.05 -8.60
N TYR A 322 9.01 0.07 -7.87
CA TYR A 322 8.55 1.36 -8.39
C TYR A 322 9.68 2.36 -8.65
N PRO A 323 9.52 3.29 -9.60
CA PRO A 323 10.50 4.34 -9.85
C PRO A 323 10.64 5.31 -8.66
N THR A 324 11.76 6.03 -8.62
CA THR A 324 12.03 7.04 -7.58
C THR A 324 11.14 8.27 -7.74
N THR A 325 10.61 8.76 -6.61
CA THR A 325 10.06 10.13 -6.52
C THR A 325 11.19 11.14 -6.33
N ASP A 326 10.91 12.43 -6.48
CA ASP A 326 11.92 13.47 -6.20
C ASP A 326 12.34 13.51 -4.73
N ASN A 327 11.46 13.12 -3.80
CA ASN A 327 11.80 12.97 -2.40
C ASN A 327 12.72 11.76 -2.15
N ASP A 328 12.54 10.67 -2.90
CA ASP A 328 13.47 9.54 -2.85
C ASP A 328 14.85 9.97 -3.37
N LYS A 329 14.91 10.64 -4.53
CA LYS A 329 16.17 11.15 -5.11
C LYS A 329 16.92 12.05 -4.13
N LYS A 330 16.24 13.03 -3.51
CA LYS A 330 16.84 13.90 -2.47
C LYS A 330 17.47 13.09 -1.33
N TYR A 331 16.82 12.02 -0.88
CA TYR A 331 17.35 11.15 0.17
C TYR A 331 18.56 10.33 -0.32
N ILE A 332 18.48 9.78 -1.54
CA ILE A 332 19.57 9.02 -2.17
C ILE A 332 20.82 9.89 -2.33
N ASP A 333 20.65 11.09 -2.89
CA ASP A 333 21.74 12.04 -3.11
C ASP A 333 22.38 12.46 -1.79
N PHE A 334 21.56 12.69 -0.76
CA PHE A 334 22.06 12.95 0.59
C PHE A 334 22.96 11.82 1.10
N LEU A 335 22.56 10.54 0.94
CA LEU A 335 23.38 9.41 1.35
C LEU A 335 24.69 9.32 0.54
N LYS A 336 24.62 9.43 -0.79
CA LYS A 336 25.80 9.38 -1.67
C LYS A 336 26.82 10.46 -1.29
N GLN A 337 26.36 11.69 -1.04
CA GLN A 337 27.22 12.82 -0.69
C GLN A 337 27.85 12.69 0.71
N ASN A 338 27.08 12.25 1.70
CA ASN A 338 27.55 12.24 3.10
C ASN A 338 28.31 10.97 3.47
N LEU A 339 27.94 9.82 2.89
CA LEU A 339 28.56 8.53 3.20
C LEU A 339 29.68 8.16 2.22
N LYS A 340 29.79 8.85 1.08
CA LYS A 340 30.74 8.55 0.00
C LYS A 340 30.65 7.09 -0.46
N LEU A 341 29.42 6.56 -0.48
CA LEU A 341 29.12 5.20 -0.91
C LEU A 341 28.63 5.20 -2.36
N GLU A 342 29.22 4.34 -3.18
CA GLU A 342 28.72 4.05 -4.53
C GLU A 342 27.68 2.93 -4.48
N PHE A 343 26.43 3.29 -4.77
CA PHE A 343 25.32 2.37 -4.96
C PHE A 343 24.30 2.98 -5.91
N ASP A 344 23.46 2.18 -6.54
CA ASP A 344 22.37 2.64 -7.40
C ASP A 344 21.03 2.05 -6.98
N TYR A 345 19.95 2.65 -7.47
CA TYR A 345 18.60 2.11 -7.34
C TYR A 345 18.06 1.74 -8.72
N LEU A 346 17.53 0.52 -8.84
CA LEU A 346 16.87 0.02 -10.04
C LEU A 346 15.41 -0.29 -9.72
N ASN A 347 14.48 0.18 -10.54
CA ASN A 347 13.10 -0.29 -10.47
C ASN A 347 12.87 -1.43 -11.47
N VAL A 348 12.10 -2.44 -11.06
CA VAL A 348 11.68 -3.55 -11.90
C VAL A 348 10.16 -3.69 -11.80
N GLU A 349 9.48 -3.56 -12.94
CA GLU A 349 8.04 -3.77 -13.01
C GLU A 349 7.73 -5.27 -12.97
N ILE A 350 6.64 -5.62 -12.28
CA ILE A 350 6.10 -6.98 -12.23
C ILE A 350 4.78 -7.00 -13.00
N GLU A 351 4.54 -8.09 -13.71
CA GLU A 351 3.33 -8.30 -14.54
C GLU A 351 2.09 -8.65 -13.71
#